data_AF-A0A957PZI4-F1
#
_entry.id   AF-A0A957PZI4-F1
#
_cell.length_a   1.000
_cell.length_b   1.000
_cell.length_c   1.000
_cell.angle_alpha   90.00
_cell.angle_beta   90.00
_cell.angle_gamma   90.00
#
_symmetry.space_group_name_H-M   'P 1'
#
loop_
_entity.id
_entity.type
_entity.pdbx_description
1 polymer ?
#
loop_
_entity_poly.entity_id
_entity_poly.type
_entity_poly.pdbx_seq_one_letter_code
_entity_poly.pdbx_strand_id
1 'polypeptide(L)'
;VDPATAAVIDGKNPRRVLRALEIFLSTGQSKVALEGSTPPPYRILQIGLDRPREELYARTDARIDAMVEAGLVAETQGLLAAGYYPPLPAITSLGYREIIDFLEGRLSWEAAIEKFKTETHRYVRHQYTWFRKMQGIHWFDLATASSTANQVEVHNAIHRLVADFLNQSS
;
A
#
# COMPACT_ATOMS: atom_id res chain seq x y z
N VAL A 1 -12.86 -30.22 -2.63
CA VAL A 1 -13.59 -29.73 -1.43
C VAL A 1 -14.30 -28.42 -1.72
N ASP A 2 -13.67 -27.45 -2.39
CA ASP A 2 -14.32 -26.20 -2.82
C ASP A 2 -14.03 -25.90 -4.30
N PRO A 3 -14.79 -26.49 -5.25
CA PRO A 3 -14.58 -26.29 -6.69
C PRO A 3 -14.82 -24.84 -7.14
N ALA A 4 -15.76 -24.13 -6.51
CA ALA A 4 -16.10 -22.75 -6.85
C ALA A 4 -14.93 -21.81 -6.57
N THR A 5 -14.29 -21.94 -5.41
CA THR A 5 -13.08 -21.15 -5.10
C THR A 5 -11.88 -21.57 -5.94
N ALA A 6 -11.73 -22.87 -6.24
CA ALA A 6 -10.64 -23.38 -7.08
C ALA A 6 -10.68 -22.83 -8.52
N ALA A 7 -11.86 -22.48 -9.04
CA ALA A 7 -12.00 -21.86 -10.36
C ALA A 7 -11.53 -20.38 -10.41
N VAL A 8 -11.48 -19.70 -9.25
CA VAL A 8 -11.20 -18.26 -9.16
C VAL A 8 -9.78 -17.99 -8.64
N ILE A 9 -9.25 -18.87 -7.79
CA ILE A 9 -7.91 -18.72 -7.23
C ILE A 9 -6.90 -19.47 -8.09
N ASP A 10 -5.83 -18.77 -8.48
CA ASP A 10 -4.67 -19.40 -9.08
C ASP A 10 -4.03 -20.39 -8.09
N GLY A 11 -4.02 -21.68 -8.44
CA GLY A 11 -3.44 -22.75 -7.64
C GLY A 11 -1.95 -22.59 -7.36
N LYS A 12 -1.24 -21.74 -8.14
CA LYS A 12 0.16 -21.39 -7.88
C LYS A 12 0.33 -20.34 -6.78
N ASN A 13 -0.75 -19.84 -6.19
CA ASN A 13 -0.71 -18.92 -5.05
C ASN A 13 -1.02 -19.65 -3.73
N PRO A 14 0.00 -20.25 -3.07
CA PRO A 14 -0.22 -21.09 -1.90
C PRO A 14 -0.88 -20.34 -0.73
N ARG A 15 -0.62 -19.03 -0.60
CA ARG A 15 -1.26 -18.20 0.43
C ARG A 15 -2.77 -18.08 0.20
N ARG A 16 -3.21 -17.82 -1.04
CA ARG A 16 -4.65 -17.72 -1.36
C ARG A 16 -5.34 -19.08 -1.28
N VAL A 17 -4.67 -20.15 -1.69
CA VAL A 17 -5.18 -21.53 -1.58
C VAL A 17 -5.35 -21.93 -0.12
N LEU A 18 -4.33 -21.74 0.72
CA LEU A 18 -4.41 -22.04 2.15
C LEU A 18 -5.54 -21.25 2.81
N ARG A 19 -5.63 -19.94 2.55
CA ARG A 19 -6.71 -19.11 3.11
C ARG A 19 -8.11 -19.56 2.70
N ALA A 20 -8.28 -19.99 1.44
CA ALA A 20 -9.54 -20.56 0.98
C ALA A 20 -9.90 -21.85 1.72
N LEU A 21 -8.92 -22.73 1.92
CA LEU A 21 -9.11 -23.97 2.69
C LEU A 21 -9.43 -23.68 4.16
N GLU A 22 -8.73 -22.74 4.81
CA GLU A 22 -9.03 -22.31 6.17
C GLU A 22 -10.49 -21.87 6.33
N ILE A 23 -10.99 -21.04 5.40
CA ILE A 23 -12.38 -20.58 5.40
C ILE A 23 -13.33 -21.76 5.24
N PHE A 24 -13.08 -22.63 4.26
CA PHE A 24 -13.95 -23.78 4.01
C PHE A 24 -13.98 -24.76 5.19
N LEU A 25 -12.82 -25.06 5.78
CA LEU A 25 -12.71 -25.99 6.91
C LEU A 25 -13.32 -25.41 8.20
N SER A 26 -13.30 -24.09 8.39
CA SER A 26 -13.85 -23.44 9.58
C SER A 26 -15.35 -23.14 9.47
N THR A 27 -15.87 -22.86 8.27
CA THR A 27 -17.26 -22.40 8.07
C THR A 27 -18.14 -23.42 7.35
N GLY A 28 -17.54 -24.41 6.67
CA GLY A 28 -18.24 -25.31 5.74
C GLY A 28 -18.69 -24.64 4.44
N GLN A 29 -18.45 -23.34 4.27
CA GLN A 29 -18.86 -22.55 3.11
C GLN A 29 -17.67 -22.19 2.22
N SER A 30 -17.90 -22.07 0.92
CA SER A 30 -16.85 -21.64 0.00
C SER A 30 -16.48 -20.18 0.23
N LYS A 31 -15.21 -19.83 0.02
CA LYS A 31 -14.75 -18.43 0.11
C LYS A 31 -15.54 -17.52 -0.84
N VAL A 32 -15.83 -18.00 -2.05
CA VAL A 32 -16.60 -17.25 -3.05
C VAL A 32 -18.04 -16.98 -2.57
N ALA A 33 -18.66 -17.89 -1.81
CA ALA A 33 -19.99 -17.66 -1.24
C ALA A 33 -20.01 -16.58 -0.14
N LEU A 34 -18.87 -16.36 0.53
CA LEU A 34 -18.70 -15.31 1.54
C LEU A 34 -18.20 -13.98 0.94
N GLU A 35 -17.61 -13.99 -0.26
CA GLU A 35 -17.17 -12.78 -0.95
C GLU A 35 -18.39 -11.97 -1.44
N GLY A 36 -18.48 -10.72 -1.00
CA GLY A 36 -19.63 -9.84 -1.28
C GLY A 36 -20.62 -9.70 -0.11
N SER A 37 -20.30 -10.24 1.07
CA SER A 37 -21.15 -10.08 2.26
C SER A 37 -21.25 -8.60 2.66
N THR A 38 -22.48 -8.10 2.59
CA THR A 38 -23.02 -6.84 3.14
C THR A 38 -22.12 -5.60 2.98
N PRO A 39 -22.52 -4.62 2.14
CA PRO A 39 -21.80 -3.35 2.11
C PRO A 39 -21.76 -2.75 3.53
N PRO A 40 -20.69 -2.02 3.90
CA PRO A 40 -20.62 -1.42 5.22
C PRO A 40 -21.87 -0.58 5.52
N PRO A 41 -22.32 -0.50 6.78
CA PRO A 41 -23.53 0.23 7.17
C PRO A 41 -23.31 1.77 7.16
N TYR A 42 -22.46 2.25 6.26
CA TYR A 42 -22.11 3.65 6.10
C TYR A 42 -21.77 3.93 4.65
N ARG A 43 -22.01 5.17 4.22
CA ARG A 43 -21.60 5.67 2.92
C ARG A 43 -20.08 5.81 2.88
N ILE A 44 -19.48 5.57 1.72
CA ILE A 44 -18.04 5.68 1.52
C ILE A 44 -17.77 6.80 0.50
N LEU A 45 -16.98 7.79 0.89
CA LEU A 45 -16.38 8.76 -0.03
C LEU A 45 -14.93 8.36 -0.27
N GLN A 46 -14.58 8.04 -1.50
CA GLN A 46 -13.21 7.69 -1.87
C GLN A 46 -12.53 8.89 -2.53
N ILE A 47 -11.42 9.34 -1.97
CA ILE A 47 -10.62 10.44 -2.49
C ILE A 47 -9.25 9.89 -2.88
N GLY A 48 -8.84 10.12 -4.11
CA GLY A 48 -7.54 9.72 -4.65
C GLY A 48 -6.69 10.95 -4.93
N LEU A 49 -5.41 10.88 -4.59
CA LEU A 49 -4.43 11.92 -4.93
C LEU A 49 -3.53 11.36 -6.03
N ASP A 50 -3.41 12.09 -7.14
CA ASP A 50 -2.62 11.67 -8.29
C ASP A 50 -1.48 12.64 -8.61
N ARG A 51 -0.45 12.12 -9.25
CA ARG A 51 0.69 12.86 -9.80
C ARG A 51 1.27 12.07 -10.97
N PRO A 52 1.94 12.74 -11.93
CA PRO A 52 2.76 12.08 -12.94
C PRO A 52 3.74 11.11 -12.30
N ARG A 53 3.92 9.95 -12.94
CA ARG A 53 4.78 8.87 -12.42
C ARG A 53 6.21 9.32 -12.17
N GLU A 54 6.76 10.16 -13.05
CA GLU A 54 8.13 10.67 -12.93
C GLU A 54 8.31 11.52 -11.66
N GLU A 55 7.34 12.37 -11.34
CA GLU A 55 7.34 13.14 -10.09
C GLU A 55 7.21 12.24 -8.87
N LEU A 56 6.33 11.23 -8.93
CA LEU A 56 6.17 10.29 -7.82
C LEU A 56 7.48 9.57 -7.51
N TYR A 57 8.19 9.10 -8.52
CA TYR A 57 9.47 8.42 -8.37
C TYR A 57 10.54 9.34 -7.78
N ALA A 58 10.72 10.53 -8.35
CA ALA A 58 11.66 11.52 -7.82
C ALA A 58 11.38 11.87 -6.34
N ARG A 59 10.10 12.02 -5.98
CA ARG A 59 9.70 12.31 -4.59
C ARG A 59 9.88 11.11 -3.67
N THR A 60 9.60 9.88 -4.13
CA THR A 60 9.81 8.69 -3.31
C THR A 60 11.28 8.42 -3.08
N ASP A 61 12.13 8.65 -4.08
CA ASP A 61 13.58 8.50 -3.97
C ASP A 61 14.15 9.53 -3.00
N ALA A 62 13.81 10.81 -3.15
CA ALA A 62 14.22 11.85 -2.22
C ALA A 62 13.74 11.58 -0.78
N ARG A 63 12.53 11.03 -0.63
CA ARG A 63 12.01 10.62 0.69
C ARG A 63 12.81 9.46 1.29
N ILE A 64 13.23 8.49 0.48
CA ILE A 64 14.06 7.38 0.94
C ILE A 64 15.41 7.90 1.43
N ASP A 65 16.04 8.78 0.67
CA ASP A 65 17.32 9.39 1.05
C ASP A 65 17.16 10.17 2.37
N ALA A 66 16.10 10.95 2.52
CA ALA A 66 15.80 11.66 3.77
C ALA A 66 15.50 10.71 4.96
N MET A 67 14.83 9.57 4.74
CA MET A 67 14.59 8.59 5.81
C MET A 67 15.89 7.98 6.32
N VAL A 68 16.82 7.71 5.41
CA VAL A 68 18.15 7.20 5.75
C VAL A 68 18.93 8.22 6.57
N GLU A 69 18.96 9.47 6.11
CA GLU A 69 19.60 10.58 6.84
C GLU A 69 18.98 10.81 8.22
N ALA A 70 17.67 10.62 8.35
CA ALA A 70 16.93 10.72 9.60
C ALA A 70 17.15 9.53 10.56
N GLY A 71 17.98 8.54 10.19
CA GLY A 71 18.39 7.47 11.09
C GLY A 71 17.64 6.14 10.93
N LEU A 72 17.06 5.86 9.76
CA LEU A 72 16.42 4.56 9.47
C LEU A 72 17.31 3.34 9.80
N VAL A 73 18.62 3.46 9.59
CA VAL A 73 19.58 2.38 9.92
C VAL A 73 19.62 2.12 11.43
N ALA A 74 19.76 3.19 12.22
CA ALA A 74 19.79 3.09 13.68
C ALA A 74 18.45 2.59 14.25
N GLU A 75 17.33 3.07 13.70
CA GLU A 75 16.00 2.57 14.03
C GLU A 75 15.89 1.05 13.78
N THR A 76 16.33 0.61 12.60
CA THR A 76 16.29 -0.81 12.21
C THR A 76 17.14 -1.67 13.14
N GLN A 77 18.36 -1.22 13.48
CA GLN A 77 19.23 -1.90 14.45
C GLN A 77 18.57 -2.01 15.83
N GLY A 78 17.91 -0.94 16.29
CA GLY A 78 17.18 -0.93 17.56
C GLY A 78 16.04 -1.95 17.59
N LEU A 79 15.29 -2.08 16.51
CA LEU A 79 14.22 -3.07 16.39
C LEU A 79 14.76 -4.51 16.43
N LEU A 80 15.85 -4.79 15.71
CA LEU A 80 16.49 -6.11 15.74
C LEU A 80 17.01 -6.44 17.15
N ALA A 81 17.67 -5.48 17.81
CA ALA A 81 18.18 -5.64 19.16
C ALA A 81 17.05 -5.90 20.19
N ALA A 82 15.86 -5.34 19.95
CA ALA A 82 14.67 -5.58 20.75
C ALA A 82 13.98 -6.93 20.47
N GLY A 83 14.53 -7.76 19.58
CA GLY A 83 14.02 -9.10 19.26
C GLY A 83 12.96 -9.12 18.15
N TYR A 84 12.71 -8.01 17.46
CA TYR A 84 11.85 -8.01 16.29
C TYR A 84 12.65 -8.55 15.10
N TYR A 85 12.40 -9.81 14.73
CA TYR A 85 13.08 -10.46 13.59
C TYR A 85 12.07 -10.92 12.52
N PRO A 86 12.51 -11.09 11.25
CA PRO A 86 11.72 -11.79 10.26
C PRO A 86 11.31 -13.20 10.77
N PRO A 87 10.09 -13.68 10.48
CA PRO A 87 9.18 -13.19 9.43
C PRO A 87 8.10 -12.20 9.92
N LEU A 88 8.33 -11.43 10.99
CA LEU A 88 7.34 -10.46 11.49
C LEU A 88 6.91 -9.46 10.40
N PRO A 89 5.59 -9.30 10.12
CA PRO A 89 5.12 -8.47 9.02
C PRO A 89 5.67 -7.03 9.04
N ALA A 90 5.72 -6.41 10.22
CA ALA A 90 6.20 -5.04 10.40
C ALA A 90 7.64 -4.85 9.89
N ILE A 91 8.54 -5.78 10.24
CA ILE A 91 9.96 -5.68 9.87
C ILE A 91 10.26 -6.18 8.44
N THR A 92 9.30 -6.86 7.82
CA THR A 92 9.38 -7.25 6.40
C THR A 92 8.86 -6.19 5.43
N SER A 93 8.50 -5.01 5.93
CA SER A 93 8.07 -3.88 5.10
C SER A 93 9.24 -3.20 4.37
N LEU A 94 8.90 -2.41 3.34
CA LEU A 94 9.87 -1.67 2.54
C LEU A 94 10.68 -0.71 3.42
N GLY A 95 11.99 -0.66 3.20
CA GLY A 95 12.94 0.05 4.03
C GLY A 95 13.62 -0.90 4.99
N TYR A 96 12.90 -1.42 5.98
CA TYR A 96 13.47 -2.33 6.97
C TYR A 96 14.09 -3.57 6.34
N ARG A 97 13.40 -4.22 5.40
CA ARG A 97 13.92 -5.42 4.74
C ARG A 97 15.25 -5.15 4.01
N GLU A 98 15.33 -4.05 3.28
CA GLU A 98 16.52 -3.69 2.52
C GLU A 98 17.68 -3.27 3.45
N ILE A 99 17.38 -2.54 4.53
CA ILE A 99 18.37 -2.20 5.55
C ILE A 99 18.85 -3.44 6.32
N ILE A 100 17.97 -4.40 6.62
CA ILE A 100 18.35 -5.68 7.23
C ILE A 100 19.28 -6.47 6.31
N ASP A 101 18.99 -6.53 5.00
CA ASP A 101 19.89 -7.17 4.03
C ASP A 101 21.28 -6.54 4.03
N PHE A 102 21.39 -5.22 4.20
CA PHE A 102 22.67 -4.53 4.37
C PHE A 102 23.34 -4.88 5.71
N LEU A 103 22.60 -4.80 6.83
CA LEU A 103 23.12 -5.07 8.17
C LEU A 103 23.61 -6.52 8.34
N GLU A 104 23.00 -7.47 7.63
CA GLU A 104 23.39 -8.88 7.62
C GLU A 104 24.48 -9.19 6.57
N GLY A 105 24.98 -8.18 5.86
CA GLY A 105 26.04 -8.32 4.86
C GLY A 105 25.61 -9.03 3.56
N ARG A 106 24.29 -9.17 3.31
CA ARG A 106 23.76 -9.76 2.07
C ARG A 106 23.84 -8.81 0.88
N LEU A 107 23.81 -7.50 1.14
CA LEU A 107 23.92 -6.44 0.12
C LEU A 107 24.94 -5.39 0.56
N SER A 108 25.60 -4.76 -0.41
CA SER A 108 26.32 -3.51 -0.15
C SER A 108 25.32 -2.39 0.20
N TRP A 109 25.82 -1.30 0.76
CA TRP A 109 25.02 -0.13 1.07
C TRP A 109 24.29 0.41 -0.18
N GLU A 110 25.04 0.60 -1.27
CA GLU A 110 24.52 1.11 -2.54
C GLU A 110 23.46 0.17 -3.10
N ALA A 111 23.72 -1.15 -3.07
CA ALA A 111 22.77 -2.15 -3.54
C ALA A 111 21.48 -2.20 -2.70
N ALA A 112 21.57 -1.97 -1.39
CA ALA A 112 20.39 -1.91 -0.52
C ALA A 112 19.52 -0.68 -0.81
N ILE A 113 20.12 0.49 -1.00
CA ILE A 113 19.39 1.72 -1.35
C ILE A 113 18.74 1.61 -2.73
N GLU A 114 19.47 1.13 -3.73
CA GLU A 114 18.91 0.92 -5.07
C GLU A 114 17.76 -0.09 -5.06
N LYS A 115 17.89 -1.16 -4.27
CA LYS A 115 16.81 -2.13 -4.07
C LYS A 115 15.61 -1.49 -3.39
N PHE A 116 15.82 -0.64 -2.37
CA PHE A 116 14.74 0.05 -1.67
C PHE A 116 13.96 0.99 -2.61
N LYS A 117 14.66 1.77 -3.43
CA LYS A 117 14.06 2.62 -4.48
C LYS A 117 13.28 1.79 -5.49
N THR A 118 13.89 0.72 -6.01
CA THR A 118 13.27 -0.19 -6.99
C THR A 118 11.99 -0.85 -6.47
N GLU A 119 12.01 -1.38 -5.25
CA GLU A 119 10.84 -2.02 -4.64
C GLU A 119 9.76 -1.00 -4.30
N THR A 120 10.14 0.23 -3.92
CA THR A 120 9.19 1.35 -3.73
C THR A 120 8.52 1.72 -5.05
N HIS A 121 9.26 1.81 -6.17
CA HIS A 121 8.68 2.02 -7.50
C HIS A 121 7.74 0.89 -7.92
N ARG A 122 8.09 -0.36 -7.60
CA ARG A 122 7.20 -1.50 -7.82
C ARG A 122 5.91 -1.37 -7.00
N TYR A 123 6.02 -0.96 -5.74
CA TYR A 123 4.86 -0.73 -4.88
C TYR A 123 3.95 0.38 -5.43
N VAL A 124 4.50 1.52 -5.85
CA VAL A 124 3.75 2.61 -6.51
C VAL A 124 2.99 2.09 -7.74
N ARG A 125 3.63 1.29 -8.60
CA ARG A 125 2.97 0.68 -9.78
C ARG A 125 1.83 -0.27 -9.39
N HIS A 126 2.02 -1.06 -8.33
CA HIS A 126 0.98 -1.94 -7.82
C HIS A 126 -0.21 -1.15 -7.27
N GLN A 127 0.05 -0.10 -6.48
CA GLN A 127 -1.00 0.79 -5.98
C GLN A 127 -1.81 1.40 -7.12
N TYR A 128 -1.13 1.96 -8.13
CA TYR A 128 -1.79 2.51 -9.31
C TYR A 128 -2.66 1.48 -10.05
N THR A 129 -2.14 0.26 -10.23
CA THR A 129 -2.88 -0.83 -10.87
C THR A 129 -4.09 -1.27 -10.05
N TRP A 130 -3.99 -1.21 -8.73
CA TRP A 130 -5.09 -1.55 -7.82
C TRP A 130 -6.17 -0.47 -7.84
N PHE A 131 -5.79 0.81 -7.68
CA PHE A 131 -6.72 1.93 -7.70
C PHE A 131 -7.45 2.08 -9.05
N ARG A 132 -6.78 1.78 -10.18
CA ARG A 132 -7.44 1.79 -11.51
C ARG A 132 -8.60 0.82 -11.65
N LYS A 133 -8.68 -0.21 -10.80
CA LYS A 133 -9.78 -1.19 -10.80
C LYS A 133 -10.92 -0.77 -9.88
N MET A 134 -10.72 0.25 -9.05
CA MET A 134 -11.75 0.77 -8.15
C MET A 134 -12.62 1.78 -8.85
N GLN A 135 -13.93 1.69 -8.62
CA GLN A 135 -14.92 2.66 -9.07
C GLN A 135 -15.28 3.60 -7.93
N GLY A 136 -15.64 4.84 -8.25
CA GLY A 136 -16.10 5.82 -7.24
C GLY A 136 -14.99 6.64 -6.56
N ILE A 137 -13.74 6.54 -7.02
CA ILE A 137 -12.67 7.41 -6.53
C ILE A 137 -12.77 8.79 -7.20
N HIS A 138 -12.84 9.83 -6.37
CA HIS A 138 -12.69 11.22 -6.78
C HIS A 138 -11.21 11.59 -6.79
N TRP A 139 -10.63 11.71 -7.99
CA TRP A 139 -9.19 11.98 -8.17
C TRP A 139 -8.88 13.48 -8.18
N PHE A 140 -7.81 13.86 -7.48
CA PHE A 140 -7.26 15.20 -7.45
C PHE A 140 -5.80 15.16 -7.89
N ASP A 141 -5.49 15.86 -8.99
CA ASP A 141 -4.12 16.00 -9.48
C ASP A 141 -3.34 17.00 -8.63
N LEU A 142 -2.21 16.56 -8.08
CA LEU A 142 -1.31 17.36 -7.26
C LEU A 142 -0.11 17.92 -8.04
N ALA A 143 0.05 17.62 -9.33
CA ALA A 143 1.09 18.23 -10.15
C ALA A 143 0.77 19.67 -10.52
N THR A 144 -0.53 19.96 -10.72
CA THR A 144 -1.02 21.34 -10.82
C THR A 144 -0.71 22.11 -9.54
N ALA A 145 -0.63 21.45 -8.38
CA ALA A 145 -0.34 22.02 -7.06
C ALA A 145 1.15 22.36 -6.81
N SER A 146 1.91 22.71 -7.86
CA SER A 146 3.32 23.13 -7.74
C SER A 146 3.49 24.50 -7.08
N SER A 147 2.45 25.35 -7.13
CA SER A 147 2.39 26.63 -6.41
C SER A 147 1.53 26.51 -5.15
N THR A 148 1.80 27.36 -4.15
CA THR A 148 0.97 27.46 -2.93
C THR A 148 -0.50 27.75 -3.27
N ALA A 149 -0.76 28.55 -4.30
CA ALA A 149 -2.11 28.87 -4.75
C ALA A 149 -2.85 27.61 -5.24
N ASN A 150 -2.20 26.79 -6.06
CA ASN A 150 -2.81 25.60 -6.63
C ASN A 150 -3.00 24.49 -5.56
N GLN A 151 -2.17 24.45 -4.51
CA GLN A 151 -2.39 23.58 -3.34
C GLN A 151 -3.65 23.97 -2.56
N VAL A 152 -3.86 25.27 -2.37
CA VAL A 152 -5.06 25.80 -1.70
C VAL A 152 -6.31 25.48 -2.51
N GLU A 153 -6.24 25.55 -3.84
CA GLU A 153 -7.37 25.17 -4.71
C GLU A 153 -7.75 23.70 -4.57
N VAL A 154 -6.78 22.78 -4.65
CA VAL A 154 -7.03 21.34 -4.46
C VAL A 154 -7.58 21.07 -3.06
N HIS A 155 -7.01 21.70 -2.03
CA HIS A 155 -7.48 21.59 -0.65
C HIS A 155 -8.96 22.03 -0.53
N ASN A 156 -9.30 23.20 -1.08
CA ASN A 156 -10.67 23.73 -1.06
C ASN A 156 -11.64 22.85 -1.87
N ALA A 157 -11.19 22.26 -2.97
CA ALA A 157 -12.00 21.34 -3.77
C ALA A 157 -12.30 20.04 -3.00
N ILE A 158 -11.31 19.47 -2.32
CA ILE A 158 -11.49 18.32 -1.42
C ILE A 158 -12.46 18.67 -0.29
N HIS A 159 -12.26 19.83 0.35
CA HIS A 159 -13.12 20.26 1.47
C HIS A 159 -14.58 20.44 1.05
N ARG A 160 -14.84 21.01 -0.14
CA ARG A 160 -16.19 21.11 -0.71
C ARG A 160 -16.80 19.73 -0.97
N LEU A 161 -16.06 18.82 -1.59
CA LEU A 161 -16.53 17.46 -1.86
C LEU A 161 -16.91 16.73 -0.57
N VAL A 162 -16.10 16.86 0.49
CA VAL A 162 -16.39 16.29 1.80
C VAL A 162 -17.65 16.92 2.41
N ALA A 163 -17.78 18.25 2.36
CA ALA A 163 -18.97 18.94 2.88
C ALA A 163 -20.25 18.50 2.15
N ASP A 164 -20.22 18.44 0.82
CA ASP A 164 -21.37 17.99 0.01
C ASP A 164 -21.76 16.55 0.34
N PHE A 165 -20.76 15.67 0.49
CA PHE A 165 -21.00 14.28 0.89
C PHE A 165 -21.65 14.17 2.27
N LEU A 166 -21.22 14.97 3.25
CA LEU A 166 -21.82 14.98 4.58
C LEU A 166 -23.25 15.55 4.56
N ASN A 167 -23.49 16.61 3.79
CA ASN A 167 -24.79 17.30 3.72
C ASN A 167 -25.88 16.50 2.98
N GLN A 168 -25.51 15.62 2.04
CA GLN A 168 -26.45 14.71 1.38
C GLN A 168 -26.96 13.58 2.29
N SER A 169 -26.62 13.59 3.59
CA SER A 169 -27.04 12.59 4.57
C SER A 169 -28.10 13.12 5.56
N SER A 170 -28.70 14.27 5.25
CA SER A 170 -29.84 14.88 5.98
C SER A 170 -31.15 14.74 5.22
#